data_AF-A0A920F0A9-F1
#
_entry.id   AF-A0A920F0A9-F1
#
_cell.length_a   1.000
_cell.length_b   1.000
_cell.length_c   1.000
_cell.angle_alpha   90.00
_cell.angle_beta   90.00
_cell.angle_gamma   90.00
#
_symmetry.space_group_name_H-M   'P 1'
#
loop_
_entity.id
_entity.type
_entity.pdbx_description
1 polymer ?
#
loop_
_entity_poly.entity_id
_entity_poly.type
_entity_poly.pdbx_seq_one_letter_code
_entity_poly.pdbx_strand_id
1 'polypeptide(L)'
;MYIPLVTLEELDLHKTGMSEVSRNVRQTTREIDSLIKTIAKTDPPKLHEGIPLNLNGHTDATGSLYFQTSPFDINENFGFGDDKPDNQILSVVQHLKNKFKSQEVILVSKDINIRIKATALMLLAEDYFNDSVIDDSDILYTGSVTLEKQFWEQIGDTLESWQQGGNVFYRFSKLPFVKMHLNQFIYCPDENLSAIVEEVTSDLVLLKTLKDFAHSKNSVWGITSRNPEQNFALNLLLNPEIDFVTLLGQAGTGKTLLTLAAGLAQTLETRTYSEIIITRATVPLGDDIGYLPGTEEEKMIPWMGAIEDNLEVLNRGVEGGGDWSRSAALDLMRSRIKIKSLSFMRGRTFLNKFLIIDEAQNLTPKRNESPYY
;
A
#
# COMPACT_ATOMS: atom_id res chain seq x y z
N MET A 1 26.25 0.19 11.07
CA MET A 1 25.22 0.81 11.92
C MET A 1 25.78 0.99 13.32
N TYR A 2 25.57 2.15 13.94
CA TYR A 2 26.00 2.41 15.32
C TYR A 2 24.78 2.82 16.14
N ILE A 3 24.58 2.19 17.30
CA ILE A 3 23.46 2.49 18.21
C ILE A 3 23.99 3.24 19.45
N PRO A 4 23.61 4.52 19.64
CA PRO A 4 23.84 5.25 20.88
C PRO A 4 23.16 4.59 22.08
N LEU A 5 23.76 4.69 23.27
CA LEU A 5 23.18 4.08 24.48
C LEU A 5 21.82 4.70 24.83
N VAL A 6 21.67 6.01 24.65
CA VAL A 6 20.41 6.72 24.89
C VAL A 6 19.24 6.19 24.04
N THR A 7 19.52 5.68 22.84
CA THR A 7 18.50 5.04 21.99
C THR A 7 18.02 3.72 22.61
N LEU A 8 18.90 2.96 23.27
CA LEU A 8 18.50 1.75 24.01
C LEU A 8 17.67 2.10 25.25
N GLU A 9 17.96 3.22 25.91
CA GLU A 9 17.17 3.71 27.04
C GLU A 9 15.75 4.13 26.59
N GLU A 10 15.62 4.82 25.47
CA GLU A 10 14.32 5.15 24.86
C GLU A 10 13.53 3.89 24.49
N LEU A 11 14.19 2.89 23.89
CA LEU A 11 13.55 1.59 23.65
C LEU A 11 13.07 0.96 24.96
N ASP A 12 13.87 1.01 26.03
CA ASP A 12 13.47 0.42 27.31
C ASP A 12 12.25 1.11 27.93
N LEU A 13 12.13 2.44 27.79
CA LEU A 13 10.98 3.21 28.25
C LEU A 13 9.68 2.82 27.52
N HIS A 14 9.77 2.44 26.25
CA HIS A 14 8.61 2.10 25.42
C HIS A 14 8.28 0.60 25.37
N LYS A 15 9.02 -0.26 26.09
CA LYS A 15 8.84 -1.73 26.03
C LYS A 15 7.55 -2.25 26.68
N THR A 16 6.98 -1.49 27.61
CA THR A 16 5.81 -1.89 28.41
C THR A 16 4.53 -1.44 27.72
N GLY A 17 3.53 -2.32 27.70
CA GLY A 17 2.24 -2.06 27.03
C GLY A 17 1.95 -3.03 25.88
N MET A 18 0.79 -2.84 25.27
CA MET A 18 0.28 -3.66 24.16
C MET A 18 0.21 -2.91 22.82
N SER A 19 0.66 -1.65 22.78
CA SER A 19 0.69 -0.85 21.55
C SER A 19 1.63 -1.45 20.50
N GLU A 20 1.42 -1.06 19.24
CA GLU A 20 2.31 -1.40 18.13
C GLU A 20 3.75 -0.92 18.40
N VAL A 21 3.90 0.27 18.99
CA VAL A 21 5.21 0.80 19.41
C VAL A 21 5.87 -0.16 20.40
N SER A 22 5.18 -0.59 21.47
CA SER A 22 5.74 -1.55 22.44
C SER A 22 5.99 -2.92 21.84
N ARG A 23 5.20 -3.36 20.85
CA ARG A 23 5.46 -4.59 20.10
C ARG A 23 6.73 -4.48 19.25
N ASN A 24 6.88 -3.40 18.50
CA ASN A 24 8.04 -3.14 17.65
C ASN A 24 9.31 -3.02 18.49
N VAL A 25 9.26 -2.30 19.60
CA VAL A 25 10.35 -2.24 20.59
C VAL A 25 10.76 -3.64 21.05
N ARG A 26 9.81 -4.47 21.48
CA ARG A 26 10.11 -5.85 21.91
C ARG A 26 10.71 -6.70 20.79
N GLN A 27 10.26 -6.51 19.55
CA GLN A 27 10.81 -7.19 18.40
C GLN A 27 12.26 -6.74 18.13
N THR A 28 12.51 -5.43 18.04
CA THR A 28 13.86 -4.85 17.86
C THR A 28 14.82 -5.34 18.94
N THR A 29 14.40 -5.32 20.21
CA THR A 29 15.22 -5.83 21.33
C THR A 29 15.54 -7.32 21.19
N ARG A 30 14.58 -8.14 20.73
CA ARG A 30 14.81 -9.58 20.48
C ARG A 30 15.76 -9.81 19.30
N GLU A 31 15.64 -9.04 18.23
CA GLU A 31 16.53 -9.13 17.07
C GLU A 31 17.98 -8.77 17.45
N ILE A 32 18.15 -7.69 18.22
CA ILE A 32 19.45 -7.28 18.78
C ILE A 32 20.02 -8.38 19.70
N ASP A 33 19.21 -8.91 20.63
CA ASP A 33 19.62 -9.99 21.54
C ASP A 33 20.01 -11.26 20.79
N SER A 34 19.29 -11.62 19.72
CA SER A 34 19.62 -12.76 18.85
C SER A 34 20.98 -12.59 18.17
N LEU A 35 21.28 -11.40 17.64
CA LEU A 35 22.59 -11.11 17.04
C LEU A 35 23.73 -11.23 18.06
N ILE A 36 23.55 -10.66 19.26
CA ILE A 36 24.53 -10.74 20.35
C ILE A 36 24.78 -12.19 20.79
N LYS A 37 23.70 -12.97 20.99
CA LYS A 37 23.78 -14.38 21.39
C LYS A 37 24.47 -15.25 20.35
N THR A 38 24.32 -14.93 19.07
CA THR A 38 24.94 -15.69 17.99
C THR A 38 26.46 -15.54 18.00
N ILE A 39 26.99 -14.33 18.26
CA ILE A 39 28.42 -14.08 18.45
C ILE A 39 28.97 -14.67 19.75
N ALA A 40 28.21 -14.61 20.84
CA ALA A 40 28.67 -15.09 22.15
C ALA A 40 28.93 -16.61 22.18
N LYS A 41 28.42 -17.37 21.19
CA LYS A 41 28.71 -18.81 21.04
C LYS A 41 30.09 -19.10 20.45
N THR A 42 30.74 -18.11 19.82
CA THR A 42 32.00 -18.31 19.09
C THR A 42 33.23 -17.71 19.78
N ASP A 43 33.09 -16.67 20.60
CA ASP A 43 34.18 -16.01 21.37
C ASP A 43 33.53 -15.08 22.45
N PRO A 44 34.22 -14.64 23.53
CA PRO A 44 33.69 -13.56 24.39
C PRO A 44 33.33 -12.36 23.51
N PRO A 45 32.12 -11.78 23.63
CA PRO A 45 31.64 -10.82 22.66
C PRO A 45 32.49 -9.55 22.73
N LYS A 46 33.40 -9.41 21.76
CA LYS A 46 34.09 -8.15 21.51
C LYS A 46 33.12 -7.19 20.81
N LEU A 47 32.11 -6.74 21.57
CA LEU A 47 31.08 -5.79 21.13
C LEU A 47 31.65 -4.53 20.47
N HIS A 48 32.91 -4.19 20.77
CA HIS A 48 33.64 -3.07 20.19
C HIS A 48 34.18 -3.32 18.77
N GLU A 49 34.35 -4.58 18.34
CA GLU A 49 34.80 -4.95 16.99
C GLU A 49 33.64 -4.98 15.97
N GLY A 50 32.39 -4.88 16.44
CA GLY A 50 31.20 -4.86 15.61
C GLY A 50 30.61 -6.25 15.36
N ILE A 51 29.28 -6.32 15.30
CA ILE A 51 28.49 -7.53 15.11
C ILE A 51 28.01 -7.59 13.65
N PRO A 52 28.41 -8.56 12.82
CA PRO A 52 27.89 -8.67 11.45
C PRO A 52 26.36 -8.81 11.43
N LEU A 53 25.69 -8.03 10.58
CA LEU A 53 24.22 -7.98 10.51
C LEU A 53 23.61 -9.20 9.81
N ASN A 54 24.37 -9.88 8.96
CA ASN A 54 23.94 -11.05 8.21
C ASN A 54 23.87 -12.35 9.03
N LEU A 55 24.24 -12.33 10.31
CA LEU A 55 24.30 -13.54 11.17
C LEU A 55 22.95 -14.24 11.34
N ASN A 56 21.84 -13.51 11.24
CA ASN A 56 20.49 -14.08 11.36
C ASN A 56 19.89 -14.51 10.00
N GLY A 57 20.71 -14.64 8.94
CA GLY A 57 20.26 -15.09 7.61
C GLY A 57 19.85 -13.96 6.64
N HIS A 58 20.09 -12.70 7.01
CA HIS A 58 19.86 -11.54 6.14
C HIS A 58 21.05 -11.34 5.19
N THR A 59 21.01 -11.97 4.00
CA THR A 59 22.11 -11.95 3.02
C THR A 59 22.45 -10.56 2.51
N ASP A 60 21.48 -9.65 2.51
CA ASP A 60 21.63 -8.30 1.95
C ASP A 60 22.25 -7.32 2.96
N ALA A 61 22.28 -7.68 4.25
CA ALA A 61 22.80 -6.86 5.33
C ALA A 61 24.30 -7.12 5.56
N THR A 62 25.14 -6.66 4.63
CA THR A 62 26.60 -6.93 4.63
C THR A 62 27.41 -6.13 5.65
N GLY A 63 26.78 -5.19 6.36
CA GLY A 63 27.43 -4.32 7.34
C GLY A 63 27.53 -4.91 8.75
N SER A 64 28.09 -4.12 9.67
CA SER A 64 28.19 -4.47 11.09
C SER A 64 27.43 -3.49 11.99
N LEU A 65 26.94 -4.00 13.11
CA LEU A 65 26.30 -3.30 14.21
C LEU A 65 27.30 -3.01 15.33
N TYR A 66 27.38 -1.75 15.75
CA TYR A 66 28.24 -1.28 16.84
C TYR A 66 27.38 -0.63 17.93
N PHE A 67 27.84 -0.73 19.18
CA PHE A 67 27.22 -0.08 20.32
C PHE A 67 28.17 0.93 20.96
N GLN A 68 27.59 1.95 21.59
CA GLN A 68 28.33 2.81 22.50
C GLN A 68 28.77 2.02 23.74
N THR A 69 30.06 1.73 23.81
CA THR A 69 30.68 0.90 24.87
C THR A 69 31.60 1.68 25.81
N SER A 70 31.94 2.92 25.46
CA SER A 70 32.76 3.81 26.29
C SER A 70 32.09 5.16 26.45
N PRO A 71 32.12 5.75 27.66
CA PRO A 71 31.86 7.18 27.79
C PRO A 71 32.94 7.94 27.01
N PHE A 72 32.57 9.05 26.39
CA PHE A 72 33.53 9.98 25.79
C PHE A 72 33.23 11.38 26.30
N ASP A 73 34.27 12.15 26.60
CA ASP A 73 34.13 13.53 27.03
C ASP A 73 33.53 14.36 25.88
N ILE A 74 32.29 14.78 26.06
CA ILE A 74 31.62 15.70 25.15
C ILE A 74 32.12 17.10 25.51
N ASN A 75 33.31 17.45 25.02
CA ASN A 75 33.86 18.80 25.22
C ASN A 75 33.09 19.88 24.42
N GLU A 76 32.13 19.49 23.57
CA GLU A 76 31.37 20.38 22.71
C GLU A 76 29.88 20.03 22.74
N ASN A 77 29.20 20.42 23.82
CA ASN A 77 27.74 20.31 23.92
C ASN A 77 26.98 21.26 22.99
N PHE A 78 27.60 21.78 21.91
CA PHE A 78 26.98 22.69 20.94
C PHE A 78 26.21 23.89 21.55
N GLY A 79 26.40 24.19 22.85
CA GLY A 79 25.59 25.14 23.62
C GLY A 79 24.19 24.66 24.04
N PHE A 80 23.83 23.40 23.80
CA PHE A 80 22.57 22.79 24.25
C PHE A 80 22.72 22.12 25.63
N GLY A 81 21.64 22.10 26.41
CA GLY A 81 21.62 21.37 27.69
C GLY A 81 21.74 19.86 27.49
N ASP A 82 22.46 19.20 28.41
CA ASP A 82 22.78 17.76 28.39
C ASP A 82 21.57 16.82 28.54
N ASP A 83 20.42 17.34 28.97
CA ASP A 83 19.30 16.53 29.44
C ASP A 83 18.39 15.99 28.33
N LYS A 84 18.60 16.36 27.06
CA LYS A 84 17.73 15.90 25.96
C LYS A 84 18.37 14.76 25.16
N PRO A 85 17.67 13.62 24.95
CA PRO A 85 18.15 12.50 24.15
C PRO A 85 18.68 12.88 22.76
N ASP A 86 17.97 13.74 22.03
CA ASP A 86 18.40 14.28 20.73
C ASP A 86 19.83 14.83 20.76
N ASN A 87 20.13 15.61 21.80
CA ASN A 87 21.41 16.31 21.91
C ASN A 87 22.52 15.31 22.18
N GLN A 88 22.25 14.29 23.00
CA GLN A 88 23.20 13.21 23.25
C GLN A 88 23.48 12.40 21.98
N ILE A 89 22.47 12.13 21.16
CA ILE A 89 22.64 11.47 19.85
C ILE A 89 23.52 12.32 18.93
N LEU A 90 23.28 13.64 18.83
CA LEU A 90 24.09 14.55 18.01
C LEU A 90 25.56 14.60 18.50
N SER A 91 25.79 14.62 19.81
CA SER A 91 27.13 14.54 20.40
C SER A 91 27.84 13.23 20.06
N VAL A 92 27.12 12.11 20.02
CA VAL A 92 27.65 10.81 19.55
C VAL A 92 28.08 10.89 18.09
N VAL A 93 27.24 11.44 17.22
CA VAL A 93 27.52 11.59 15.78
C VAL A 93 28.79 12.44 15.57
N GLN A 94 28.92 13.56 16.28
CA GLN A 94 30.10 14.42 16.23
C GLN A 94 31.37 13.70 16.71
N HIS A 95 31.28 12.97 17.82
CA HIS A 95 32.40 12.17 18.32
C HIS A 95 32.85 11.13 17.28
N LEU A 96 31.90 10.41 16.68
CA LEU A 96 32.18 9.41 15.65
C LEU A 96 32.82 10.06 14.41
N LYS A 97 32.32 11.21 13.96
CA LYS A 97 32.90 11.98 12.85
C LYS A 97 34.36 12.36 13.11
N ASN A 98 34.67 12.76 14.34
CA ASN A 98 36.04 13.12 14.74
C ASN A 98 36.96 11.89 14.85
N LYS A 99 36.42 10.76 15.32
CA LYS A 99 37.15 9.48 15.48
C LYS A 99 37.44 8.81 14.14
N PHE A 100 36.47 8.78 13.23
CA PHE A 100 36.54 8.08 11.95
C PHE A 100 36.74 9.05 10.78
N LYS A 101 37.88 9.75 10.72
CA LYS A 101 38.15 10.78 9.70
C LYS A 101 38.17 10.29 8.25
N SER A 102 38.34 8.99 8.04
CA SER A 102 38.36 8.35 6.70
C SER A 102 37.02 7.77 6.28
N GLN A 103 35.97 7.92 7.09
CA GLN A 103 34.63 7.39 6.83
C GLN A 103 33.59 8.49 7.01
N GLU A 104 32.53 8.45 6.21
CA GLU A 104 31.39 9.33 6.42
C GLU A 104 30.52 8.80 7.57
N VAL A 105 30.16 9.69 8.48
CA VAL A 105 29.24 9.40 9.59
C VAL A 105 27.95 10.13 9.32
N ILE A 106 26.89 9.37 9.09
CA ILE A 106 25.56 9.87 8.73
C ILE A 106 24.59 9.54 9.86
N LEU A 107 23.87 10.56 10.34
CA LEU A 107 22.74 10.38 11.25
C LEU A 107 21.50 9.99 10.43
N VAL A 108 20.97 8.79 10.67
CA VAL A 108 19.70 8.37 10.06
C VAL A 108 18.58 8.53 11.10
N SER A 109 17.57 9.36 10.80
CA SER A 109 16.43 9.57 11.70
C SER A 109 15.18 9.95 10.91
N LYS A 110 13.99 9.55 11.39
CA LYS A 110 12.70 10.03 10.87
C LYS A 110 12.24 11.38 11.47
N ASP A 111 12.86 11.84 12.55
CA ASP A 111 12.51 13.14 13.15
C ASP A 111 13.14 14.29 12.37
N ILE A 112 12.31 15.15 11.78
CA ILE A 112 12.75 16.33 11.03
C ILE A 112 13.58 17.27 11.92
N ASN A 113 13.22 17.42 13.20
CA ASN A 113 13.89 18.36 14.09
C ASN A 113 15.33 17.95 14.39
N ILE A 114 15.59 16.66 14.63
CA ILE A 114 16.97 16.20 14.88
C ILE A 114 17.81 16.32 13.61
N ARG A 115 17.24 16.08 12.42
CA ARG A 115 17.93 16.29 11.14
C ARG A 115 18.24 17.77 10.89
N ILE A 116 17.31 18.69 11.17
CA ILE A 116 17.56 20.14 11.08
C ILE A 116 18.69 20.56 12.03
N LYS A 117 18.68 20.07 13.27
CA LYS A 117 19.78 20.32 14.23
C LYS A 117 21.11 19.78 13.71
N ALA A 118 21.15 18.55 13.20
CA ALA A 118 22.35 17.96 12.62
C ALA A 118 22.92 18.82 11.47
N THR A 119 22.06 19.25 10.54
CA THR A 119 22.44 20.14 9.44
C THR A 119 22.99 21.47 9.94
N ALA A 120 22.36 22.08 10.96
CA ALA A 120 22.84 23.32 11.57
C ALA A 120 24.24 23.16 12.21
N LEU A 121 24.56 21.95 12.66
CA LEU A 121 25.86 21.56 13.21
C LEU A 121 26.85 21.03 12.16
N MET A 122 26.52 21.12 10.87
CA MET A 122 27.32 20.56 9.76
C MET A 122 27.61 19.07 9.91
N LEU A 123 26.68 18.33 10.52
CA LEU A 123 26.65 16.87 10.56
C LEU A 123 25.80 16.35 9.40
N LEU A 124 26.24 15.28 8.75
CA LEU A 124 25.43 14.62 7.72
C LEU A 124 24.25 13.93 8.38
N ALA A 125 23.05 14.16 7.85
CA ALA A 125 21.84 13.50 8.30
C ALA A 125 20.94 13.14 7.11
N GLU A 126 20.37 11.95 7.16
CA GLU A 126 19.50 11.39 6.14
C GLU A 126 18.18 10.94 6.77
N ASP A 127 17.11 10.96 5.97
CA ASP A 127 15.85 10.32 6.33
C ASP A 127 15.96 8.80 6.15
N TYR A 128 15.15 8.05 6.89
CA TYR A 128 15.04 6.60 6.71
C TYR A 128 13.94 6.26 5.70
N PHE A 129 14.34 5.88 4.49
CA PHE A 129 13.45 5.64 3.35
C PHE A 129 13.06 4.15 3.12
N ASN A 130 13.47 3.23 4.00
CA ASN A 130 13.24 1.79 3.76
C ASN A 130 11.81 1.31 4.09
N ASP A 131 11.02 2.11 4.81
CA ASP A 131 9.60 1.83 5.13
C ASP A 131 8.63 2.86 4.53
N SER A 132 9.10 3.76 3.65
CA SER A 132 8.16 4.44 2.77
C SER A 132 7.66 3.42 1.76
N VAL A 133 6.39 3.03 1.91
CA VAL A 133 5.54 2.80 0.73
C VAL A 133 5.88 3.96 -0.20
N ILE A 134 6.46 3.65 -1.36
CA ILE A 134 6.99 4.62 -2.32
C ILE A 134 5.98 5.78 -2.42
N ASP A 135 6.30 6.91 -1.80
CA ASP A 135 5.40 8.08 -1.68
C ASP A 135 5.28 8.79 -3.04
N ASP A 136 6.10 8.42 -4.01
CA ASP A 136 5.88 8.77 -5.41
C ASP A 136 4.80 7.85 -5.99
N SER A 137 3.53 8.23 -5.80
CA SER A 137 2.43 7.75 -6.65
C SER A 137 2.74 7.88 -8.15
N ASP A 138 3.70 8.76 -8.50
CA ASP A 138 4.21 9.01 -9.85
C ASP A 138 5.18 7.92 -10.36
N ILE A 139 5.75 7.08 -9.48
CA ILE A 139 6.63 5.96 -9.83
C ILE A 139 5.87 4.62 -9.84
N LEU A 140 4.66 4.58 -9.28
CA LEU A 140 3.84 3.37 -9.29
C LEU A 140 3.33 3.07 -10.71
N TYR A 141 3.28 1.80 -11.03
CA TYR A 141 2.66 1.33 -12.27
C TYR A 141 1.20 1.80 -12.32
N THR A 142 0.88 2.68 -13.27
CA THR A 142 -0.42 3.34 -13.41
C THR A 142 -1.50 2.42 -13.96
N GLY A 143 -1.13 1.25 -14.51
CA GLY A 143 -2.06 0.34 -15.18
C GLY A 143 -2.48 0.80 -16.58
N SER A 144 -1.99 1.95 -17.05
CA SER A 144 -2.34 2.51 -18.36
C SER A 144 -1.11 3.11 -19.05
N VAL A 145 -1.17 3.18 -20.38
CA VAL A 145 -0.21 3.92 -21.19
C VAL A 145 -0.94 4.72 -22.25
N THR A 146 -0.51 5.96 -22.44
CA THR A 146 -0.97 6.80 -23.54
C THR A 146 -0.09 6.56 -24.74
N LEU A 147 -0.66 6.16 -25.87
CA LEU A 147 0.08 5.97 -27.11
C LEU A 147 -0.08 7.20 -28.01
N GLU A 148 1.03 7.65 -28.57
CA GLU A 148 1.06 8.72 -29.56
C GLU A 148 0.63 8.21 -30.93
N LYS A 149 0.16 9.10 -31.79
CA LYS A 149 -0.27 8.79 -33.16
C LYS A 149 0.76 7.98 -33.97
N GLN A 150 2.05 8.26 -33.77
CA GLN A 150 3.16 7.57 -34.46
C GLN A 150 3.19 6.06 -34.18
N PHE A 151 2.62 5.62 -33.06
CA PHE A 151 2.55 4.20 -32.72
C PHE A 151 1.79 3.40 -33.78
N TRP A 152 0.62 3.88 -34.21
CA TRP A 152 -0.23 3.20 -35.19
C TRP A 152 0.43 3.14 -36.58
N GLU A 153 1.19 4.17 -36.94
CA GLU A 153 1.99 4.20 -38.17
C GLU A 153 3.09 3.13 -38.16
N GLN A 154 3.71 2.86 -37.00
CA GLN A 154 4.78 1.86 -36.87
C GLN A 154 4.28 0.41 -36.94
N ILE A 155 3.05 0.15 -36.47
CA ILE A 155 2.48 -1.20 -36.46
C ILE A 155 1.57 -1.50 -37.64
N GLY A 156 1.24 -0.49 -38.46
CA GLY A 156 0.22 -0.55 -39.51
C GLY A 156 0.37 -1.73 -40.48
N ASP A 157 1.60 -2.09 -40.85
CA ASP A 157 1.86 -3.22 -41.76
C ASP A 157 1.49 -4.59 -41.18
N THR A 158 1.41 -4.69 -39.85
CA THR A 158 1.07 -5.94 -39.13
C THR A 158 -0.27 -5.87 -38.40
N LEU A 159 -0.96 -4.73 -38.51
CA LEU A 159 -2.19 -4.46 -37.80
C LEU A 159 -3.37 -5.17 -38.46
N GLU A 160 -4.01 -6.03 -37.70
CA GLU A 160 -5.27 -6.66 -38.05
C GLU A 160 -6.36 -6.18 -37.09
N SER A 161 -7.56 -5.92 -37.59
CA SER A 161 -8.72 -5.57 -36.77
C SER A 161 -9.96 -6.35 -37.17
N TRP A 162 -10.77 -6.75 -36.18
CA TRP A 162 -12.04 -7.44 -36.42
C TRP A 162 -13.03 -7.16 -35.30
N GLN A 163 -14.30 -7.50 -35.55
CA GLN A 163 -15.37 -7.43 -34.55
C GLN A 163 -15.77 -8.82 -34.09
N GLN A 164 -15.89 -9.01 -32.79
CA GLN A 164 -16.37 -10.25 -32.19
C GLN A 164 -17.11 -9.96 -30.89
N GLY A 165 -18.34 -10.49 -30.76
CA GLY A 165 -19.12 -10.34 -29.54
C GLY A 165 -19.45 -8.89 -29.14
N GLY A 166 -19.56 -7.99 -30.12
CA GLY A 166 -19.81 -6.55 -29.86
C GLY A 166 -18.58 -5.73 -29.48
N ASN A 167 -17.40 -6.37 -29.39
CA ASN A 167 -16.12 -5.70 -29.16
C ASN A 167 -15.31 -5.63 -30.46
N VAL A 168 -14.45 -4.63 -30.58
CA VAL A 168 -13.43 -4.55 -31.63
C VAL A 168 -12.11 -5.03 -31.05
N PHE A 169 -11.41 -5.87 -31.80
CA PHE A 169 -10.10 -6.38 -31.46
C PHE A 169 -9.05 -5.85 -32.42
N TYR A 170 -7.84 -5.62 -31.91
CA TYR A 170 -6.67 -5.23 -32.70
C TYR A 170 -5.52 -6.18 -32.38
N ARG A 171 -4.91 -6.76 -33.41
CA ARG A 171 -3.74 -7.64 -33.28
C ARG A 171 -2.60 -7.08 -34.11
N PHE A 172 -1.40 -7.03 -33.54
CA PHE A 172 -0.21 -6.56 -34.24
C PHE A 172 1.05 -7.24 -33.72
N SER A 173 2.13 -7.16 -34.50
CA SER A 173 3.44 -7.68 -34.09
C SER A 173 4.04 -6.81 -32.99
N LYS A 174 4.57 -7.46 -31.95
CA LYS A 174 5.13 -6.78 -30.80
C LYS A 174 6.36 -5.96 -31.21
N LEU A 175 6.36 -4.67 -30.85
CA LEU A 175 7.52 -3.81 -31.04
C LEU A 175 8.58 -4.08 -29.95
N PRO A 176 9.88 -4.24 -30.29
CA PRO A 176 10.93 -4.61 -29.33
C PRO A 176 11.08 -3.64 -28.14
N PHE A 177 10.71 -2.38 -28.34
CA PHE A 177 10.89 -1.29 -27.39
C PHE A 177 9.62 -0.93 -26.61
N VAL A 178 8.46 -1.54 -26.93
CA VAL A 178 7.21 -1.28 -26.21
C VAL A 178 6.88 -2.46 -25.31
N LYS A 179 7.05 -2.25 -23.99
CA LYS A 179 6.69 -3.25 -22.99
C LYS A 179 5.22 -3.07 -22.63
N MET A 180 4.39 -4.00 -23.10
CA MET A 180 2.98 -4.09 -22.71
C MET A 180 2.77 -5.22 -21.71
N HIS A 181 1.79 -5.05 -20.83
CA HIS A 181 1.39 -6.00 -19.82
C HIS A 181 -0.06 -6.44 -20.00
N LEU A 182 -0.38 -7.68 -19.62
CA LEU A 182 -1.76 -8.15 -19.57
C LEU A 182 -2.59 -7.21 -18.67
N ASN A 183 -3.84 -6.94 -19.07
CA ASN A 183 -4.75 -6.01 -18.41
C ASN A 183 -4.29 -4.53 -18.36
N GLN A 184 -3.22 -4.18 -19.08
CA GLN A 184 -2.81 -2.78 -19.22
C GLN A 184 -3.79 -2.05 -20.15
N PHE A 185 -4.19 -0.85 -19.75
CA PHE A 185 -5.01 0.01 -20.58
C PHE A 185 -4.16 0.77 -21.60
N ILE A 186 -4.68 0.86 -22.81
CA ILE A 186 -4.15 1.68 -23.89
C ILE A 186 -5.11 2.83 -24.11
N TYR A 187 -4.61 4.06 -24.02
CA TYR A 187 -5.39 5.27 -24.30
C TYR A 187 -4.76 6.03 -25.46
N CYS A 188 -5.53 6.32 -26.51
CA CYS A 188 -5.12 7.14 -27.64
C CYS A 188 -6.06 8.35 -27.73
N PRO A 189 -5.71 9.50 -27.12
CA PRO A 189 -6.56 10.68 -27.10
C PRO A 189 -6.93 11.16 -28.51
N ASP A 190 -5.95 11.16 -29.43
CA ASP A 190 -6.11 11.66 -30.79
C ASP A 190 -7.10 10.84 -31.64
N GLU A 191 -7.22 9.55 -31.35
CA GLU A 191 -8.13 8.62 -32.05
C GLU A 191 -9.40 8.31 -31.27
N ASN A 192 -9.56 8.91 -30.08
CA ASN A 192 -10.62 8.60 -29.12
C ASN A 192 -10.76 7.08 -28.86
N LEU A 193 -9.64 6.37 -28.84
CA LEU A 193 -9.59 4.92 -28.67
C LEU A 193 -9.14 4.58 -27.24
N SER A 194 -9.91 3.71 -26.59
CA SER A 194 -9.53 3.09 -25.33
C SER A 194 -9.63 1.57 -25.46
N ALA A 195 -8.56 0.87 -25.10
CA ALA A 195 -8.49 -0.58 -25.17
C ALA A 195 -7.80 -1.18 -23.94
N ILE A 196 -7.95 -2.47 -23.74
CA ILE A 196 -7.21 -3.27 -22.76
C ILE A 196 -6.40 -4.33 -23.50
N VAL A 197 -5.20 -4.61 -22.99
CA VAL A 197 -4.35 -5.70 -23.47
C VAL A 197 -4.90 -7.03 -22.97
N GLU A 198 -5.35 -7.89 -23.89
CA GLU A 198 -5.89 -9.23 -23.58
C GLU A 198 -4.85 -10.33 -23.73
N GLU A 199 -3.83 -10.14 -24.57
CA GLU A 199 -2.78 -11.14 -24.79
C GLU A 199 -1.46 -10.45 -25.13
N VAL A 200 -0.37 -10.94 -24.53
CA VAL A 200 1.00 -10.56 -24.88
C VAL A 200 1.84 -11.82 -25.01
N THR A 201 2.36 -12.07 -26.21
CA THR A 201 3.29 -13.17 -26.47
C THR A 201 4.71 -12.63 -26.75
N SER A 202 5.62 -13.49 -27.23
CA SER A 202 6.92 -13.08 -27.74
C SER A 202 6.79 -12.13 -28.92
N ASP A 203 5.83 -12.39 -29.80
CA ASP A 203 5.78 -11.81 -31.15
C ASP A 203 4.50 -11.01 -31.43
N LEU A 204 3.45 -11.19 -30.63
CA LEU A 204 2.12 -10.63 -30.90
C LEU A 204 1.53 -9.97 -29.64
N VAL A 205 0.72 -8.94 -29.87
CA VAL A 205 -0.14 -8.30 -28.87
C VAL A 205 -1.58 -8.30 -29.38
N LEU A 206 -2.52 -8.61 -28.49
CA LEU A 206 -3.96 -8.50 -28.72
C LEU A 206 -4.57 -7.43 -27.82
N LEU A 207 -5.22 -6.45 -28.42
CA LEU A 207 -6.02 -5.43 -27.74
C LEU A 207 -7.51 -5.68 -27.96
N LYS A 208 -8.32 -5.34 -26.96
CA LYS A 208 -9.78 -5.31 -27.03
C LYS A 208 -10.29 -3.94 -26.63
N THR A 209 -11.19 -3.35 -27.43
CA THR A 209 -11.81 -2.07 -27.08
C THR A 209 -12.60 -2.16 -25.78
N LEU A 210 -12.56 -1.08 -25.00
CA LEU A 210 -13.32 -0.99 -23.75
C LEU A 210 -14.81 -0.75 -24.00
N LYS A 211 -15.64 -1.20 -23.05
CA LYS A 211 -17.01 -0.71 -22.95
C LYS A 211 -16.98 0.74 -22.46
N ASP A 212 -17.75 1.61 -23.11
CA ASP A 212 -17.86 3.03 -22.74
C ASP A 212 -18.91 3.22 -21.64
N PHE A 213 -18.47 3.34 -20.40
CA PHE A 213 -19.30 3.63 -19.22
C PHE A 213 -19.59 5.12 -19.04
N ALA A 214 -19.11 6.02 -19.90
CA ALA A 214 -19.51 7.42 -19.87
C ALA A 214 -20.92 7.59 -20.47
N HIS A 215 -21.30 6.69 -21.38
CA HIS A 215 -22.63 6.66 -21.98
C HIS A 215 -23.69 6.15 -20.99
N SER A 216 -24.80 6.90 -20.84
CA SER A 216 -25.87 6.62 -19.85
C SER A 216 -26.47 5.21 -19.92
N LYS A 217 -26.66 4.67 -21.13
CA LYS A 217 -27.11 3.29 -21.37
C LYS A 217 -26.22 2.21 -20.76
N ASN A 218 -24.95 2.52 -20.53
CA ASN A 218 -23.98 1.62 -19.93
C ASN A 218 -23.78 1.89 -18.44
N SER A 219 -24.56 2.82 -17.85
CA SER A 219 -24.44 3.14 -16.42
C SER A 219 -24.59 1.91 -15.54
N VAL A 220 -23.88 1.92 -14.42
CA VAL A 220 -23.83 0.84 -13.45
C VAL A 220 -24.43 1.38 -12.17
N TRP A 221 -25.62 0.92 -11.79
CA TRP A 221 -26.35 1.48 -10.65
C TRP A 221 -26.53 3.01 -10.72
N GLY A 222 -26.82 3.52 -11.93
CA GLY A 222 -26.98 4.95 -12.19
C GLY A 222 -25.67 5.75 -12.21
N ILE A 223 -24.50 5.10 -12.07
CA ILE A 223 -23.19 5.75 -12.14
C ILE A 223 -22.60 5.61 -13.55
N THR A 224 -22.14 6.72 -14.10
CA THR A 224 -21.34 6.78 -15.33
C THR A 224 -19.91 7.22 -15.01
N SER A 225 -18.94 6.78 -15.82
CA SER A 225 -17.56 7.26 -15.70
C SER A 225 -17.46 8.71 -16.19
N ARG A 226 -16.70 9.54 -15.46
CA ARG A 226 -16.50 10.96 -15.79
C ARG A 226 -15.18 11.25 -16.50
N ASN A 227 -14.24 10.31 -16.46
CA ASN A 227 -12.93 10.38 -17.08
C ASN A 227 -12.48 8.97 -17.52
N PRO A 228 -11.42 8.86 -18.34
CA PRO A 228 -10.90 7.57 -18.79
C PRO A 228 -10.55 6.62 -17.64
N GLU A 229 -9.98 7.12 -16.54
CA GLU A 229 -9.55 6.31 -15.41
C GLU A 229 -10.71 5.62 -14.69
N GLN A 230 -11.84 6.32 -14.52
CA GLN A 230 -13.07 5.71 -13.98
C GLN A 230 -13.67 4.70 -14.96
N ASN A 231 -13.56 4.95 -16.27
CA ASN A 231 -13.99 3.99 -17.28
C ASN A 231 -13.13 2.72 -17.24
N PHE A 232 -11.82 2.87 -17.08
CA PHE A 232 -10.86 1.78 -16.89
C PHE A 232 -11.20 0.97 -15.64
N ALA A 233 -11.42 1.66 -14.51
CA ALA A 233 -11.81 1.01 -13.26
C ALA A 233 -13.09 0.16 -13.41
N LEU A 234 -14.14 0.69 -14.05
CA LEU A 234 -15.38 -0.07 -14.28
C LEU A 234 -15.17 -1.28 -15.20
N ASN A 235 -14.35 -1.15 -16.25
CA ASN A 235 -14.00 -2.28 -17.12
C ASN A 235 -13.23 -3.38 -16.36
N LEU A 236 -12.35 -3.03 -15.42
CA LEU A 236 -11.69 -4.02 -14.56
C LEU A 236 -12.69 -4.66 -13.59
N LEU A 237 -13.41 -3.82 -12.83
CA LEU A 237 -14.27 -4.26 -11.73
C LEU A 237 -15.42 -5.16 -12.18
N LEU A 238 -15.95 -4.96 -13.39
CA LEU A 238 -17.05 -5.73 -13.96
C LEU A 238 -16.60 -6.93 -14.79
N ASN A 239 -15.28 -7.18 -14.90
CA ASN A 239 -14.76 -8.34 -15.60
C ASN A 239 -14.52 -9.50 -14.60
N PRO A 240 -15.36 -10.56 -14.61
CA PRO A 240 -15.23 -11.67 -13.67
C PRO A 240 -13.98 -12.53 -13.90
N GLU A 241 -13.28 -12.39 -15.04
CA GLU A 241 -12.02 -13.07 -15.31
C GLU A 241 -10.83 -12.42 -14.59
N ILE A 242 -11.03 -11.26 -13.94
CA ILE A 242 -9.99 -10.56 -13.18
C ILE A 242 -10.25 -10.77 -11.68
N ASP A 243 -9.48 -11.67 -11.08
CA ASP A 243 -9.63 -12.07 -9.67
C ASP A 243 -9.26 -10.96 -8.67
N PHE A 244 -8.36 -10.05 -9.06
CA PHE A 244 -7.79 -9.05 -8.16
C PHE A 244 -7.59 -7.71 -8.87
N VAL A 245 -8.20 -6.66 -8.31
CA VAL A 245 -8.15 -5.30 -8.84
C VAL A 245 -7.65 -4.35 -7.75
N THR A 246 -6.60 -3.59 -8.06
CA THR A 246 -6.07 -2.53 -7.20
C THR A 246 -6.44 -1.17 -7.79
N LEU A 247 -7.14 -0.34 -7.02
CA LEU A 247 -7.46 1.03 -7.41
C LEU A 247 -6.73 2.01 -6.49
N LEU A 248 -5.79 2.74 -7.07
CA LEU A 248 -5.05 3.82 -6.40
C LEU A 248 -5.52 5.17 -6.92
N GLY A 249 -5.47 6.19 -6.07
CA GLY A 249 -5.81 7.56 -6.45
C GLY A 249 -6.25 8.39 -5.26
N GLN A 250 -6.28 9.71 -5.45
CA GLN A 250 -6.60 10.67 -4.39
C GLN A 250 -8.00 10.46 -3.79
N ALA A 251 -8.25 11.06 -2.62
CA ALA A 251 -9.57 11.08 -2.02
C ALA A 251 -10.59 11.76 -2.96
N GLY A 252 -11.82 11.24 -3.00
CA GLY A 252 -12.88 11.81 -3.84
C GLY A 252 -12.88 11.39 -5.32
N THR A 253 -11.93 10.56 -5.78
CA THR A 253 -11.91 10.07 -7.18
C THR A 253 -12.97 9.00 -7.51
N GLY A 254 -13.77 8.58 -6.52
CA GLY A 254 -14.90 7.65 -6.71
C GLY A 254 -14.55 6.16 -6.63
N LYS A 255 -13.32 5.79 -6.21
CA LYS A 255 -12.87 4.38 -6.13
C LYS A 255 -13.87 3.49 -5.38
N THR A 256 -14.18 3.82 -4.13
CA THR A 256 -15.10 3.03 -3.29
C THR A 256 -16.51 2.99 -3.87
N LEU A 257 -16.99 4.11 -4.42
CA LEU A 257 -18.32 4.19 -5.05
C LEU A 257 -18.42 3.26 -6.28
N LEU A 258 -17.44 3.30 -7.18
CA LEU A 258 -17.40 2.46 -8.37
C LEU A 258 -17.28 0.97 -8.01
N THR A 259 -16.44 0.64 -7.02
CA THR A 259 -16.31 -0.73 -6.51
C THR A 259 -17.62 -1.24 -5.91
N LEU A 260 -18.33 -0.41 -5.14
CA LEU A 260 -19.65 -0.77 -4.60
C LEU A 260 -20.69 -0.97 -5.71
N ALA A 261 -20.74 -0.08 -6.71
CA ALA A 261 -21.64 -0.20 -7.85
C ALA A 261 -21.40 -1.51 -8.62
N ALA A 262 -20.13 -1.82 -8.90
CA ALA A 262 -19.75 -3.06 -9.59
C ALA A 262 -20.05 -4.31 -8.74
N GLY A 263 -19.78 -4.27 -7.44
CA GLY A 263 -20.09 -5.35 -6.51
C GLY A 263 -21.59 -5.62 -6.41
N LEU A 264 -22.42 -4.57 -6.35
CA LEU A 264 -23.89 -4.69 -6.34
C LEU A 264 -24.42 -5.22 -7.65
N ALA A 265 -23.93 -4.73 -8.80
CA ALA A 265 -24.29 -5.26 -10.11
C ALA A 265 -24.00 -6.77 -10.19
N GLN A 266 -22.82 -7.18 -9.72
CA GLN A 266 -22.43 -8.59 -9.76
C GLN A 266 -23.09 -9.47 -8.70
N THR A 267 -23.70 -8.89 -7.67
CA THR A 267 -24.40 -9.62 -6.60
C THR A 267 -25.91 -9.69 -6.81
N LEU A 268 -26.52 -8.60 -7.29
CA LEU A 268 -27.97 -8.47 -7.41
C LEU A 268 -28.47 -8.71 -8.84
N GLU A 269 -27.74 -8.25 -9.85
CA GLU A 269 -28.16 -8.37 -11.26
C GLU A 269 -27.62 -9.66 -11.89
N THR A 270 -26.30 -9.81 -11.99
CA THR A 270 -25.71 -11.00 -12.63
C THR A 270 -25.64 -12.19 -11.69
N ARG A 271 -25.72 -11.97 -10.38
CA ARG A 271 -25.66 -13.00 -9.31
C ARG A 271 -24.41 -13.89 -9.41
N THR A 272 -23.32 -13.33 -9.92
CA THR A 272 -22.00 -13.96 -9.97
C THR A 272 -21.48 -14.19 -8.56
N TYR A 273 -21.68 -13.19 -7.68
CA TYR A 273 -21.34 -13.28 -6.27
C TYR A 273 -22.61 -13.34 -5.41
N SER A 274 -22.49 -14.02 -4.27
CA SER A 274 -23.60 -14.19 -3.33
C SER A 274 -23.77 -12.99 -2.38
N GLU A 275 -22.67 -12.30 -2.09
CA GLU A 275 -22.55 -11.28 -1.05
C GLU A 275 -21.26 -10.46 -1.25
N ILE A 276 -21.30 -9.20 -0.81
CA ILE A 276 -20.17 -8.27 -0.78
C ILE A 276 -19.63 -8.25 0.65
N ILE A 277 -18.33 -8.49 0.81
CA ILE A 277 -17.65 -8.37 2.10
C ILE A 277 -16.78 -7.13 2.04
N ILE A 278 -16.94 -6.23 3.00
CA ILE A 278 -16.14 -5.01 3.10
C ILE A 278 -15.32 -5.09 4.37
N THR A 279 -14.03 -4.83 4.22
CA THR A 279 -13.11 -4.65 5.34
C THR A 279 -12.35 -3.35 5.16
N ARG A 280 -12.07 -2.66 6.25
CA ARG A 280 -11.27 -1.44 6.25
C ARG A 280 -9.96 -1.71 7.00
N ALA A 281 -8.84 -1.39 6.37
CA ALA A 281 -7.56 -1.39 7.06
C ALA A 281 -7.48 -0.11 7.90
N THR A 282 -7.70 -0.26 9.20
CA THR A 282 -7.71 0.87 10.15
C THR A 282 -6.37 0.95 10.85
N VAL A 283 -5.75 2.12 10.85
CA VAL A 283 -4.77 2.47 11.88
C VAL A 283 -5.59 2.83 13.13
N PRO A 284 -5.49 2.10 14.25
CA PRO A 284 -6.29 2.41 15.42
C PRO A 284 -5.92 3.81 15.95
N LEU A 285 -6.90 4.71 15.93
CA LEU A 285 -6.82 6.00 16.64
C LEU A 285 -7.13 5.72 18.12
N GLY A 286 -6.17 5.17 18.87
CA GLY A 286 -6.33 4.81 20.28
C GLY A 286 -6.22 3.31 20.56
N ASP A 287 -6.76 2.85 21.70
CA ASP A 287 -6.72 1.43 22.10
C ASP A 287 -7.29 0.53 21.00
N ASP A 288 -6.63 -0.62 20.78
CA ASP A 288 -7.03 -1.62 19.79
C ASP A 288 -8.54 -1.83 19.78
N ILE A 289 -9.16 -1.88 18.60
CA ILE A 289 -10.61 -2.14 18.39
C ILE A 289 -11.08 -3.38 19.17
N GLY A 290 -10.17 -4.32 19.47
CA GLY A 290 -10.41 -5.44 20.38
C GLY A 290 -10.95 -5.06 21.78
N TYR A 291 -10.66 -3.86 22.28
CA TYR A 291 -10.99 -3.39 23.63
C TYR A 291 -12.24 -2.50 23.73
N LEU A 292 -12.80 -2.01 22.61
CA LEU A 292 -14.08 -1.33 22.66
C LEU A 292 -15.17 -2.32 23.12
N PRO A 293 -16.00 -2.02 24.15
CA PRO A 293 -17.14 -2.87 24.47
C PRO A 293 -18.17 -2.77 23.34
N GLY A 294 -18.69 -3.91 22.88
CA GLY A 294 -19.72 -3.97 21.83
C GLY A 294 -19.48 -5.07 20.79
N THR A 295 -20.43 -5.21 19.87
CA THR A 295 -20.36 -6.15 18.73
C THR A 295 -19.32 -5.70 17.70
N GLU A 296 -18.88 -6.61 16.81
CA GLU A 296 -18.00 -6.26 15.69
C GLU A 296 -18.59 -5.12 14.85
N GLU A 297 -19.91 -5.12 14.66
CA GLU A 297 -20.63 -4.10 13.89
C GLU A 297 -20.61 -2.74 14.60
N GLU A 298 -20.86 -2.71 15.92
CA GLU A 298 -20.82 -1.48 16.73
C GLU A 298 -19.45 -0.80 16.70
N LYS A 299 -18.39 -1.61 16.68
CA LYS A 299 -17.00 -1.14 16.56
C LYS A 299 -16.69 -0.57 15.18
N MET A 300 -17.41 -1.02 14.16
CA MET A 300 -17.22 -0.57 12.78
C MET A 300 -18.11 0.64 12.41
N ILE A 301 -19.04 1.05 13.29
CA ILE A 301 -19.98 2.17 13.08
C ILE A 301 -19.31 3.45 12.54
N PRO A 302 -18.15 3.93 13.06
CA PRO A 302 -17.54 5.16 12.54
C PRO A 302 -17.17 5.08 11.05
N TRP A 303 -16.97 3.88 10.52
CA TRP A 303 -16.63 3.64 9.12
C TRP A 303 -17.85 3.35 8.24
N MET A 304 -19.00 3.02 8.85
CA MET A 304 -20.24 2.77 8.12
C MET A 304 -20.76 4.02 7.42
N GLY A 305 -20.56 5.21 7.98
CA GLY A 305 -21.07 6.47 7.41
C GLY A 305 -20.69 6.65 5.93
N ALA A 306 -19.42 6.46 5.59
CA ALA A 306 -18.97 6.61 4.20
C ALA A 306 -19.54 5.54 3.25
N ILE A 307 -19.82 4.34 3.75
CA ILE A 307 -20.46 3.28 2.95
C ILE A 307 -21.94 3.62 2.75
N GLU A 308 -22.63 4.03 3.81
CA GLU A 308 -24.05 4.45 3.77
C GLU A 308 -24.26 5.64 2.82
N ASP A 309 -23.37 6.63 2.85
CA ASP A 309 -23.41 7.77 1.91
C ASP A 309 -23.33 7.28 0.45
N ASN A 310 -22.42 6.34 0.16
CA ASN A 310 -22.31 5.76 -1.18
C ASN A 310 -23.57 4.93 -1.56
N LEU A 311 -24.14 4.17 -0.62
CA LEU A 311 -25.37 3.42 -0.88
C LEU A 311 -26.56 4.34 -1.15
N GLU A 312 -26.64 5.50 -0.49
CA GLU A 312 -27.68 6.49 -0.78
C GLU A 312 -27.54 7.04 -2.20
N VAL A 313 -26.30 7.32 -2.65
CA VAL A 313 -26.02 7.75 -4.03
C VAL A 313 -26.45 6.68 -5.04
N LEU A 314 -26.12 5.41 -4.81
CA LEU A 314 -26.49 4.29 -5.69
C LEU A 314 -28.01 4.03 -5.69
N ASN A 315 -28.68 4.24 -4.56
CA ASN A 315 -30.13 4.09 -4.46
C ASN A 315 -30.91 5.17 -5.23
N ARG A 316 -30.33 6.37 -5.42
CA ARG A 316 -30.92 7.40 -6.29
C ARG A 316 -30.91 7.01 -7.77
N GLY A 317 -30.02 6.10 -8.17
CA GLY A 317 -29.95 5.55 -9.52
C GLY A 317 -31.02 4.51 -9.84
N VAL A 318 -31.77 4.03 -8.84
CA VAL A 318 -32.86 3.06 -9.03
C VAL A 318 -34.08 3.79 -9.58
N GLU A 319 -34.33 3.64 -10.88
CA GLU A 319 -35.50 4.24 -11.54
C GLU A 319 -36.81 3.60 -11.06
N GLY A 320 -37.80 4.45 -10.73
CA GLY A 320 -39.17 4.02 -10.48
C GLY A 320 -39.51 3.71 -9.02
N GLY A 321 -40.09 4.70 -8.33
CA GLY A 321 -40.88 4.45 -7.12
C GLY A 321 -40.85 5.58 -6.09
N GLY A 322 -41.97 5.74 -5.38
CA GLY A 322 -42.07 6.61 -4.20
C GLY A 322 -41.09 6.20 -3.09
N ASP A 323 -41.06 6.96 -2.00
CA ASP A 323 -40.08 6.78 -0.91
C ASP A 323 -39.99 5.34 -0.37
N TRP A 324 -41.12 4.60 -0.37
CA TRP A 324 -41.18 3.20 0.04
C TRP A 324 -40.40 2.22 -0.86
N SER A 325 -40.40 2.44 -2.18
CA SER A 325 -39.62 1.61 -3.12
C SER A 325 -38.12 1.82 -2.90
N ARG A 326 -37.74 3.08 -2.69
CA ARG A 326 -36.35 3.47 -2.40
C ARG A 326 -35.86 2.93 -1.06
N SER A 327 -36.70 2.91 -0.02
CA SER A 327 -36.30 2.30 1.26
C SER A 327 -36.12 0.78 1.13
N ALA A 328 -37.02 0.10 0.44
CA ALA A 328 -36.92 -1.34 0.22
C ALA A 328 -35.68 -1.72 -0.63
N ALA A 329 -35.34 -0.91 -1.64
CA ALA A 329 -34.13 -1.10 -2.43
C ALA A 329 -32.85 -0.91 -1.59
N LEU A 330 -32.81 0.11 -0.73
CA LEU A 330 -31.69 0.33 0.18
C LEU A 330 -31.51 -0.84 1.17
N ASP A 331 -32.62 -1.34 1.74
CA ASP A 331 -32.59 -2.50 2.64
C ASP A 331 -32.10 -3.77 1.93
N LEU A 332 -32.49 -3.95 0.66
CA LEU A 332 -31.97 -5.05 -0.17
C LEU A 332 -30.47 -4.91 -0.40
N MET A 333 -29.95 -3.72 -0.71
CA MET A 333 -28.52 -3.49 -0.88
C MET A 333 -27.76 -3.81 0.41
N ARG A 334 -28.23 -3.28 1.56
CA ARG A 334 -27.65 -3.55 2.87
C ARG A 334 -27.63 -5.04 3.19
N SER A 335 -28.69 -5.78 2.85
CA SER A 335 -28.75 -7.23 3.09
C SER A 335 -27.62 -8.02 2.41
N ARG A 336 -27.07 -7.50 1.31
CA ARG A 336 -25.97 -8.11 0.54
C ARG A 336 -24.59 -7.69 0.98
N ILE A 337 -24.46 -6.73 1.89
CA ILE A 337 -23.18 -6.19 2.33
C ILE A 337 -22.91 -6.66 3.75
N LYS A 338 -21.72 -7.24 3.96
CA LYS A 338 -21.22 -7.62 5.28
C LYS A 338 -19.92 -6.89 5.56
N ILE A 339 -19.95 -6.09 6.62
CA ILE A 339 -18.76 -5.42 7.12
C ILE A 339 -18.05 -6.37 8.09
N LYS A 340 -16.76 -6.61 7.85
CA LYS A 340 -15.92 -7.52 8.64
C LYS A 340 -14.56 -6.92 8.93
N SER A 341 -14.03 -7.21 10.11
CA SER A 341 -12.65 -6.88 10.47
C SER A 341 -11.65 -7.79 9.73
N LEU A 342 -10.43 -7.30 9.50
CA LEU A 342 -9.36 -8.10 8.89
C LEU A 342 -9.05 -9.36 9.71
N SER A 343 -9.12 -9.27 11.05
CA SER A 343 -8.92 -10.40 11.96
C SER A 343 -9.94 -11.51 11.75
N PHE A 344 -11.19 -11.17 11.42
CA PHE A 344 -12.25 -12.14 11.13
C PHE A 344 -12.03 -12.90 9.82
N MET A 345 -11.27 -12.32 8.89
CA MET A 345 -10.97 -12.97 7.60
C MET A 345 -9.97 -14.12 7.76
N ARG A 346 -9.18 -14.14 8.84
CA ARG A 346 -8.09 -15.11 9.04
C ARG A 346 -8.63 -16.54 9.17
N GLY A 347 -8.12 -17.44 8.32
CA GLY A 347 -8.44 -18.86 8.37
C GLY A 347 -9.83 -19.22 7.83
N ARG A 348 -10.51 -18.28 7.16
CA ARG A 348 -11.81 -18.53 6.53
C ARG A 348 -11.65 -18.70 5.02
N THR A 349 -12.55 -19.51 4.44
CA THR A 349 -12.69 -19.63 2.99
C THR A 349 -13.93 -18.86 2.55
N PHE A 350 -13.77 -17.96 1.58
CA PHE A 350 -14.85 -17.16 1.03
C PHE A 350 -15.15 -17.65 -0.39
N LEU A 351 -16.26 -18.36 -0.56
CA LEU A 351 -16.70 -18.85 -1.87
C LEU A 351 -17.71 -17.89 -2.46
N ASN A 352 -17.50 -17.51 -3.72
CA ASN A 352 -18.39 -16.63 -4.50
C ASN A 352 -18.76 -15.36 -3.72
N LYS A 353 -17.75 -14.66 -3.21
CA LYS A 353 -17.88 -13.37 -2.49
C LYS A 353 -17.12 -12.29 -3.23
N PHE A 354 -17.68 -11.08 -3.28
CA PHE A 354 -16.99 -9.90 -3.76
C PHE A 354 -16.31 -9.22 -2.57
N LEU A 355 -14.99 -9.29 -2.47
CA LEU A 355 -14.24 -8.74 -1.33
C LEU A 355 -13.71 -7.34 -1.65
N ILE A 356 -14.03 -6.37 -0.80
CA ILE A 356 -13.54 -5.00 -0.86
C ILE A 356 -12.64 -4.76 0.35
N ILE A 357 -11.39 -4.40 0.11
CA ILE A 357 -10.45 -3.93 1.12
C ILE A 357 -10.27 -2.43 0.92
N ASP A 358 -10.95 -1.64 1.75
CA ASP A 358 -10.88 -0.19 1.71
C ASP A 358 -9.72 0.33 2.57
N GLU A 359 -9.13 1.45 2.16
CA GLU A 359 -7.91 2.03 2.75
C GLU A 359 -6.74 1.05 2.87
N ALA A 360 -6.58 0.16 1.88
CA ALA A 360 -5.59 -0.92 1.92
C ALA A 360 -4.13 -0.45 2.13
N GLN A 361 -3.82 0.83 1.85
CA GLN A 361 -2.51 1.43 2.15
C GLN A 361 -2.16 1.42 3.64
N ASN A 362 -3.15 1.30 4.53
CA ASN A 362 -2.94 1.17 5.98
C ASN A 362 -2.58 -0.26 6.40
N LEU A 363 -2.55 -1.22 5.48
CA LEU A 363 -2.08 -2.57 5.77
C LEU A 363 -0.56 -2.56 5.90
N THR A 364 -0.05 -2.96 7.05
CA THR A 364 1.38 -3.27 7.19
C THR A 364 1.68 -4.63 6.55
N PRO A 365 2.77 -4.74 5.76
CA PRO A 365 3.19 -6.03 5.26
C PRO A 365 3.47 -6.96 6.43
N LYS A 366 2.78 -8.10 6.51
CA LYS A 366 3.25 -9.19 7.38
C LYS A 366 4.60 -9.64 6.82
N ARG A 367 5.69 -9.35 7.52
CA ARG A 367 6.94 -10.10 7.34
C ARG A 367 6.60 -11.57 7.59
N ASN A 368 6.59 -12.36 6.52
CA ASN A 368 6.60 -13.81 6.64
C ASN A 368 7.91 -14.16 7.35
N GLU A 369 7.84 -14.41 8.65
CA GLU A 369 8.77 -15.34 9.28
C GLU A 369 8.57 -16.66 8.55
N SER A 370 9.51 -16.99 7.66
CA SER A 370 9.61 -18.35 7.14
C SER A 370 9.70 -19.27 8.35
N PRO A 371 8.74 -20.19 8.58
CA PRO A 371 8.96 -21.22 9.55
C PRO A 371 9.98 -22.15 8.90
N TYR A 372 11.24 -22.01 9.31
CA TYR A 372 12.16 -23.14 9.23
C TYR A 372 11.50 -24.32 9.94
N TYR A 373 10.99 -25.28 9.16
CA TYR A 373 11.07 -26.72 9.41
C TYR A 373 10.91 -27.47 8.09
#